data_AF-A0A235AD13-F1
#
_entry.id   AF-A0A235AD13-F1
#
_cell.length_a   1.000
_cell.length_b   1.000
_cell.length_c   1.000
_cell.angle_alpha   90.00
_cell.angle_beta   90.00
_cell.angle_gamma   90.00
#
_symmetry.space_group_name_H-M   'P 1'
#
loop_
_entity.id
_entity.type
_entity.pdbx_description
1 polymer ?
#
loop_
_entity_poly.entity_id
_entity_poly.type
_entity_poly.pdbx_seq_one_letter_code
_entity_poly.pdbx_strand_id
1 'polypeptide(L)'
;MSTAPPPASTLTEVLRAATAELEAAFVPTPQVDAELLAAHVLGIGRGELSAAVFRGDSIGAEEAARLADLVARRAAREPLQHLTGVAPFRHLELRVGPGVFVPRPETESVAQIAIDLLRAAAGPEPVAVDLGTGSGAIALALATEVPHARVHAAENSVDAFIWTKENFALVGAPNARLAFIDLEHAFPELDGTVSVLVSNPPYVPDDAIPRDPEVRLWDPPAALYGGADGLDVVRTLSRVGLRLVHPGGSIVIEHGELQGAAIRGILASDGWSATATHPDLTMRDRTTTAVRS
;
A
#
# COMPACT_ATOMS: atom_id res chain seq x y z
N MET A 1 32.02 -5.57 43.21
CA MET A 1 31.89 -6.80 42.39
C MET A 1 31.40 -6.37 41.03
N SER A 2 32.27 -6.38 40.03
CA SER A 2 31.89 -6.04 38.65
C SER A 2 31.18 -7.25 38.06
N THR A 3 29.86 -7.17 37.91
CA THR A 3 29.11 -8.17 37.16
C THR A 3 29.49 -7.99 35.70
N ALA A 4 30.23 -8.96 35.15
CA ALA A 4 30.49 -9.02 33.71
C ALA A 4 29.15 -8.88 32.97
N PRO A 5 29.08 -8.10 31.87
CA PRO A 5 27.88 -8.05 31.06
C PRO A 5 27.52 -9.48 30.64
N PRO A 6 26.21 -9.83 30.55
CA PRO A 6 25.79 -11.14 30.07
C PRO A 6 26.48 -11.43 28.72
N PRO A 7 26.86 -12.69 28.44
CA PRO A 7 27.52 -13.02 27.19
C PRO A 7 26.65 -12.58 26.01
N ALA A 8 27.26 -11.93 25.02
CA ALA A 8 26.56 -11.54 23.81
C ALA A 8 26.01 -12.79 23.12
N SER A 9 24.71 -12.81 22.84
CA SER A 9 24.08 -13.89 22.10
C SER A 9 24.53 -13.86 20.64
N THR A 10 24.72 -15.03 20.04
CA THR A 10 25.03 -15.06 18.60
C THR A 10 23.79 -14.65 17.79
N LEU A 11 23.99 -14.00 16.62
CA LEU A 11 22.87 -13.66 15.74
C LEU A 11 22.04 -14.90 15.37
N THR A 12 22.70 -16.04 15.16
CA THR A 12 22.06 -17.33 14.89
C THR A 12 21.09 -17.77 15.99
N GLU A 13 21.48 -17.63 17.26
CA GLU A 13 20.64 -18.02 18.40
C GLU A 13 19.42 -17.10 18.52
N VAL A 14 19.63 -15.79 18.38
CA VAL A 14 18.55 -14.82 18.51
C VAL A 14 17.56 -14.92 17.35
N LEU A 15 18.03 -15.10 16.12
CA LEU A 15 17.16 -15.33 14.96
C LEU A 15 16.36 -16.63 15.08
N ARG A 16 16.97 -17.70 15.62
CA ARG A 16 16.26 -18.97 15.86
C ARG A 16 15.15 -18.79 16.90
N ALA A 17 15.42 -18.09 18.00
CA ALA A 17 14.43 -17.83 19.04
C ALA A 17 13.27 -16.96 18.50
N ALA A 18 13.60 -15.88 17.79
CA ALA A 18 12.61 -15.02 17.14
C ALA A 18 11.73 -15.79 16.14
N THR A 19 12.35 -16.60 15.27
CA THR A 19 11.62 -17.42 14.30
C THR A 19 10.63 -18.37 14.98
N ALA A 20 11.06 -19.05 16.05
CA ALA A 20 10.20 -19.98 16.79
C ALA A 20 9.01 -19.28 17.46
N GLU A 21 9.21 -18.07 17.99
CA GLU A 21 8.12 -17.26 18.57
C GLU A 21 7.10 -16.82 17.51
N LEU A 22 7.58 -16.34 16.36
CA LEU A 22 6.72 -15.93 15.25
C LEU A 22 5.96 -17.11 14.64
N GLU A 23 6.60 -18.28 14.55
CA GLU A 23 5.97 -19.53 14.11
C GLU A 23 4.86 -19.96 15.07
N ALA A 24 5.09 -19.90 16.38
CA ALA A 24 4.08 -20.18 17.40
C ALA A 24 2.88 -19.20 17.34
N ALA A 25 3.10 -17.98 16.84
CA ALA A 25 2.08 -16.97 16.60
C ALA A 25 1.45 -17.04 15.19
N PHE A 26 1.72 -18.11 14.43
CA PHE A 26 1.22 -18.35 13.08
C PHE A 26 1.55 -17.24 12.07
N VAL A 27 2.64 -16.50 12.27
CA VAL A 27 3.13 -15.53 11.30
C VAL A 27 3.46 -16.28 10.01
N PRO A 28 2.99 -15.83 8.81
CA PRO A 28 3.13 -16.61 7.59
C PRO A 28 4.58 -16.86 7.15
N THR A 29 5.47 -15.91 7.46
CA THR A 29 6.86 -15.90 7.01
C THR A 29 7.83 -15.69 8.19
N PRO A 30 7.80 -16.56 9.22
CA PRO A 30 8.40 -16.25 10.52
C PRO A 30 9.91 -16.02 10.45
N GLN A 31 10.63 -16.80 9.63
CA GLN A 31 12.07 -16.61 9.43
C GLN A 31 12.38 -15.28 8.73
N VAL A 32 11.63 -14.96 7.68
CA VAL A 32 11.85 -13.72 6.91
C VAL A 32 11.57 -12.50 7.78
N ASP A 33 10.48 -12.53 8.55
CA ASP A 33 10.10 -11.45 9.46
C ASP A 33 11.16 -11.27 10.56
N ALA A 34 11.67 -12.37 11.16
CA ALA A 34 12.75 -12.30 12.15
C ALA A 34 14.04 -11.68 11.57
N GLU A 35 14.42 -12.08 10.35
CA GLU A 35 15.59 -11.51 9.66
C GLU A 35 15.38 -10.02 9.36
N LEU A 36 14.21 -9.61 8.89
CA LEU A 36 13.91 -8.21 8.59
C LEU A 36 13.89 -7.33 9.85
N LEU A 37 13.33 -7.83 10.96
CA LEU A 37 13.37 -7.14 12.25
C LEU A 37 14.80 -7.00 12.78
N ALA A 38 15.62 -8.05 12.70
CA ALA A 38 17.01 -8.01 13.12
C ALA A 38 17.84 -7.03 12.27
N ALA A 39 17.65 -7.05 10.95
CA ALA A 39 18.28 -6.11 10.02
C ALA A 39 17.89 -4.67 10.35
N HIS A 40 16.60 -4.42 10.62
CA HIS A 40 16.09 -3.11 11.04
C HIS A 40 16.75 -2.62 12.34
N VAL A 41 16.83 -3.47 13.37
CA VAL A 41 17.43 -3.10 14.66
C VAL A 41 18.91 -2.73 14.52
N LEU A 42 19.64 -3.48 13.68
CA LEU A 42 21.07 -3.25 13.45
C LEU A 42 21.36 -2.13 12.45
N GLY A 43 20.33 -1.63 11.74
CA GLY A 43 20.49 -0.60 10.70
C GLY A 43 21.27 -1.09 9.47
N ILE A 44 21.15 -2.38 9.13
CA ILE A 44 21.87 -3.02 8.03
C ILE A 44 20.90 -3.67 7.02
N GLY A 45 21.40 -3.99 5.82
CA GLY A 45 20.62 -4.74 4.84
C GLY A 45 20.49 -6.23 5.18
N ARG A 46 19.46 -6.90 4.65
CA ARG A 46 19.26 -8.37 4.85
C ARG A 46 20.45 -9.21 4.36
N GLY A 47 21.10 -8.79 3.27
CA GLY A 47 22.32 -9.45 2.78
C GLY A 47 23.51 -9.30 3.75
N GLU A 48 23.67 -8.12 4.35
CA GLU A 48 24.70 -7.86 5.36
C GLU A 48 24.43 -8.67 6.65
N LEU A 49 23.16 -8.76 7.07
CA LEU A 49 22.75 -9.64 8.17
C LEU A 49 23.12 -11.09 7.87
N SER A 50 22.83 -11.58 6.67
CA SER A 50 23.15 -12.96 6.25
C SER A 50 24.66 -13.23 6.33
N ALA A 51 25.48 -12.27 5.91
CA ALA A 51 26.93 -12.36 6.02
C ALA A 51 27.41 -12.34 7.49
N ALA A 52 26.78 -11.54 8.35
CA ALA A 52 27.08 -11.48 9.78
C ALA A 52 26.75 -12.80 10.49
N VAL A 53 25.59 -13.40 10.18
CA VAL A 53 25.20 -14.73 10.67
C VAL A 53 26.21 -15.79 10.25
N PHE A 54 26.66 -15.79 8.99
CA PHE A 54 27.66 -16.74 8.50
C PHE A 54 29.02 -16.62 9.20
N ARG A 55 29.44 -15.39 9.54
CA ARG A 55 30.67 -15.16 10.32
C ARG A 55 30.55 -15.56 11.79
N GLY A 56 29.35 -15.81 12.29
CA GLY A 56 29.09 -16.06 13.70
C GLY A 56 29.12 -14.78 14.54
N ASP A 57 28.80 -13.63 13.94
CA ASP A 57 28.78 -12.36 14.64
C ASP A 57 27.72 -12.39 15.78
N SER A 58 27.99 -11.62 16.83
CA SER A 58 27.11 -11.50 18.00
C SER A 58 26.29 -10.21 17.92
N ILE A 59 25.15 -10.20 18.61
CA ILE A 59 24.32 -9.01 18.78
C ILE A 59 24.52 -8.43 20.19
N GLY A 60 24.58 -7.11 20.30
CA GLY A 60 24.66 -6.44 21.59
C GLY A 60 23.38 -6.61 22.41
N ALA A 61 23.47 -6.45 23.73
CA ALA A 61 22.35 -6.71 24.63
C ALA A 61 21.18 -5.73 24.43
N GLU A 62 21.47 -4.47 24.07
CA GLU A 62 20.46 -3.46 23.79
C GLU A 62 19.73 -3.76 22.48
N GLU A 63 20.46 -4.10 21.42
CA GLU A 63 19.87 -4.51 20.15
C GLU A 63 19.06 -5.80 20.30
N ALA A 64 19.55 -6.78 21.06
CA ALA A 64 18.81 -8.00 21.33
C ALA A 64 17.49 -7.73 22.07
N ALA A 65 17.48 -6.81 23.04
CA ALA A 65 16.27 -6.41 23.75
C ALA A 65 15.27 -5.69 22.82
N ARG A 66 15.76 -4.79 21.95
CA ARG A 66 14.93 -4.12 20.94
C ARG A 66 14.34 -5.11 19.94
N LEU A 67 15.11 -6.09 19.50
CA LEU A 67 14.63 -7.15 18.62
C LEU A 67 13.54 -7.99 19.30
N ALA A 68 13.72 -8.36 20.56
CA ALA A 68 12.72 -9.10 21.32
C ALA A 68 11.39 -8.33 21.45
N ASP A 69 11.43 -7.01 21.71
CA ASP A 69 10.23 -6.17 21.74
C ASP A 69 9.49 -6.17 20.39
N LEU A 70 10.20 -5.99 19.29
CA LEU A 70 9.60 -6.01 17.95
C LEU A 70 9.04 -7.39 17.59
N VAL A 71 9.72 -8.47 17.97
CA VAL A 71 9.25 -9.85 17.76
C VAL A 71 7.95 -10.09 18.54
N ALA A 72 7.86 -9.64 19.80
CA ALA A 72 6.65 -9.78 20.60
C ALA A 72 5.47 -9.01 19.99
N ARG A 73 5.69 -7.80 19.49
CA ARG A 73 4.68 -7.01 18.77
C ARG A 73 4.28 -7.65 17.45
N ARG A 74 5.24 -8.19 16.71
CA ARG A 74 4.98 -8.95 15.47
C ARG A 74 4.17 -10.21 15.75
N ALA A 75 4.47 -10.93 16.84
CA ALA A 75 3.71 -12.09 17.31
C ALA A 75 2.26 -11.69 17.70
N ALA A 76 2.05 -10.47 18.19
CA ALA A 76 0.73 -9.87 18.38
C ALA A 76 0.06 -9.39 17.07
N ARG A 77 0.61 -9.78 15.92
CA ARG A 77 0.11 -9.51 14.56
C ARG A 77 0.18 -8.05 14.13
N GLU A 78 0.99 -7.21 14.80
CA GLU A 78 1.29 -5.89 14.27
C GLU A 78 1.99 -6.03 12.91
N PRO A 79 1.58 -5.27 11.86
CA PRO A 79 2.20 -5.37 10.54
C PRO A 79 3.71 -5.14 10.61
N LEU A 80 4.48 -6.01 9.95
CA LEU A 80 5.94 -5.90 9.90
C LEU A 80 6.39 -4.51 9.46
N GLN A 81 5.70 -3.93 8.48
CA GLN A 81 6.02 -2.62 7.91
C GLN A 81 5.75 -1.47 8.89
N HIS A 82 4.77 -1.61 9.79
CA HIS A 82 4.58 -0.63 10.87
C HIS A 82 5.70 -0.72 11.91
N LEU A 83 6.24 -1.92 12.15
CA LEU A 83 7.38 -2.13 13.05
C LEU A 83 8.68 -1.59 12.47
N THR A 84 8.93 -1.78 11.18
CA THR A 84 10.14 -1.30 10.50
C THR A 84 10.01 0.15 10.02
N GLY A 85 8.79 0.69 9.98
CA GLY A 85 8.45 2.04 9.53
C GLY A 85 8.53 2.23 8.02
N VAL A 86 8.66 1.15 7.23
CA VAL A 86 8.84 1.19 5.78
C VAL A 86 8.11 0.05 5.08
N ALA A 87 7.58 0.34 3.90
CA ALA A 87 6.98 -0.62 2.98
C ALA A 87 7.54 -0.42 1.57
N PRO A 88 8.08 -1.47 0.92
CA PRO A 88 8.42 -1.39 -0.49
C PRO A 88 7.15 -1.32 -1.34
N PHE A 89 7.19 -0.51 -2.39
CA PHE A 89 6.15 -0.48 -3.42
C PHE A 89 6.79 -0.15 -4.76
N ARG A 90 6.80 -1.10 -5.69
CA ARG A 90 7.52 -1.01 -6.95
C ARG A 90 9.00 -0.69 -6.69
N HIS A 91 9.51 0.42 -7.24
CA HIS A 91 10.89 0.87 -7.02
C HIS A 91 11.01 1.88 -5.86
N LEU A 92 9.93 2.13 -5.13
CA LEU A 92 9.86 3.07 -4.01
C LEU A 92 9.96 2.33 -2.68
N GLU A 93 10.50 3.02 -1.67
CA GLU A 93 10.38 2.66 -0.27
C GLU A 93 9.58 3.76 0.42
N LEU A 94 8.42 3.40 0.96
CA LEU A 94 7.45 4.33 1.53
C LEU A 94 7.43 4.21 3.05
N ARG A 95 7.45 5.35 3.74
CA ARG A 95 7.19 5.45 5.17
C ARG A 95 5.75 5.09 5.46
N VAL A 96 5.58 4.20 6.43
CA VAL A 96 4.26 3.74 6.88
C VAL A 96 4.29 3.49 8.39
N GLY A 97 3.10 3.48 8.99
CA GLY A 97 2.90 3.16 10.40
C GLY A 97 1.42 3.17 10.74
N PRO A 98 1.07 3.27 12.04
CA PRO A 98 -0.32 3.28 12.46
C PRO A 98 -1.16 4.34 11.72
N GLY A 99 -2.37 3.96 11.31
CA GLY A 99 -3.34 4.83 10.65
C GLY A 99 -3.19 4.97 9.13
N VAL A 100 -2.18 4.34 8.51
CA VAL A 100 -2.09 4.21 7.05
C VAL A 100 -2.07 2.76 6.61
N PHE A 101 -2.80 2.48 5.53
CA PHE A 101 -2.82 1.16 4.91
C PHE A 101 -1.44 0.82 4.34
N VAL A 102 -0.94 -0.38 4.66
CA VAL A 102 0.33 -0.88 4.12
C VAL A 102 0.13 -1.29 2.65
N PRO A 103 0.87 -0.71 1.70
CA PRO A 103 0.79 -1.10 0.29
C PRO A 103 0.97 -2.60 0.10
N ARG A 104 0.10 -3.20 -0.72
CA ARG A 104 0.11 -4.63 -0.98
C ARG A 104 0.82 -4.94 -2.30
N PRO A 105 1.50 -6.09 -2.44
CA PRO A 105 2.13 -6.48 -3.70
C PRO A 105 1.14 -6.51 -4.88
N GLU A 106 -0.12 -6.91 -4.64
CA GLU A 106 -1.15 -6.97 -5.67
C GLU A 106 -1.49 -5.58 -6.22
N THR A 107 -1.40 -4.54 -5.38
CA THR A 107 -1.62 -3.13 -5.77
C THR A 107 -0.57 -2.64 -6.79
N GLU A 108 0.61 -3.28 -6.86
CA GLU A 108 1.60 -2.94 -7.89
C GLU A 108 1.09 -3.24 -9.31
N SER A 109 0.22 -4.24 -9.47
CA SER A 109 -0.43 -4.56 -10.74
C SER A 109 -1.47 -3.51 -11.14
N VAL A 110 -2.17 -2.93 -10.17
CA VAL A 110 -3.09 -1.80 -10.38
C VAL A 110 -2.32 -0.57 -10.86
N ALA A 111 -1.23 -0.24 -10.18
CA ALA A 111 -0.33 0.83 -10.59
C ALA A 111 0.25 0.58 -11.99
N GLN A 112 0.63 -0.66 -12.32
CA GLN A 112 1.12 -1.01 -13.66
C GLN A 112 0.09 -0.69 -14.76
N ILE A 113 -1.17 -1.11 -14.57
CA ILE A 113 -2.25 -0.82 -15.52
C ILE A 113 -2.43 0.70 -15.68
N ALA A 114 -2.44 1.45 -14.58
CA ALA A 114 -2.58 2.91 -14.61
C ALA A 114 -1.38 3.59 -15.31
N ILE A 115 -0.15 3.13 -15.08
CA ILE A 115 1.07 3.62 -15.75
C ILE A 115 0.98 3.41 -17.26
N ASP A 116 0.58 2.21 -17.70
CA ASP A 116 0.51 1.88 -19.11
C ASP A 116 -0.57 2.70 -19.84
N LEU A 117 -1.74 2.88 -19.22
CA LEU A 117 -2.80 3.76 -19.72
C LEU A 117 -2.33 5.21 -19.79
N LEU A 118 -1.60 5.69 -18.77
CA LEU A 118 -1.13 7.06 -18.71
C LEU A 118 -0.05 7.35 -19.77
N ARG A 119 0.85 6.39 -20.03
CA ARG A 119 1.84 6.46 -21.11
C ARG A 119 1.21 6.41 -22.51
N ALA A 120 0.10 5.69 -22.64
CA ALA A 120 -0.64 5.61 -23.90
C ALA A 120 -1.58 6.81 -24.14
N ALA A 121 -1.82 7.63 -23.11
CA ALA A 121 -2.70 8.78 -23.20
C ALA A 121 -2.20 9.78 -24.25
N ALA A 122 -3.13 10.34 -25.02
CA ALA A 122 -2.80 11.34 -26.01
C ALA A 122 -2.49 12.68 -25.33
N GLY A 123 -1.28 13.21 -25.57
CA GLY A 123 -0.89 14.54 -25.10
C GLY A 123 0.52 14.56 -24.56
N PRO A 124 1.16 15.75 -24.52
CA PRO A 124 2.52 15.88 -24.01
C PRO A 124 2.59 15.80 -22.48
N GLU A 125 1.48 16.05 -21.77
CA GLU A 125 1.44 16.14 -20.31
C GLU A 125 0.10 15.57 -19.77
N PRO A 126 -0.10 14.24 -19.80
CA PRO A 126 -1.36 13.63 -19.38
C PRO A 126 -1.57 13.79 -17.87
N VAL A 127 -2.83 13.87 -17.44
CA VAL A 127 -3.19 14.10 -16.02
C VAL A 127 -3.66 12.80 -15.40
N ALA A 128 -3.10 12.44 -14.25
CA ALA A 128 -3.56 11.33 -13.43
C ALA A 128 -4.10 11.81 -12.09
N VAL A 129 -5.15 11.14 -11.59
CA VAL A 129 -5.71 11.36 -10.25
C VAL A 129 -5.75 10.05 -9.48
N ASP A 130 -5.18 10.05 -8.28
CA ASP A 130 -5.28 8.96 -7.29
C ASP A 130 -6.23 9.39 -6.15
N LEU A 131 -7.35 8.70 -6.00
CA LEU A 131 -8.35 8.99 -4.97
C LEU A 131 -8.24 8.00 -3.80
N GLY A 132 -8.04 8.52 -2.58
CA GLY A 132 -7.77 7.69 -1.41
C GLY A 132 -6.33 7.16 -1.45
N THR A 133 -5.37 8.05 -1.64
CA THR A 133 -3.98 7.68 -1.97
C THR A 133 -3.24 6.95 -0.83
N GLY A 134 -3.74 7.01 0.41
CA GLY A 134 -3.16 6.34 1.56
C GLY A 134 -1.72 6.80 1.77
N SER A 135 -0.75 5.90 1.72
CA SER A 135 0.67 6.25 1.85
C SER A 135 1.25 7.04 0.66
N GLY A 136 0.48 7.23 -0.41
CA GLY A 136 0.92 7.85 -1.66
C GLY A 136 1.42 6.85 -2.69
N ALA A 137 1.24 5.54 -2.46
CA ALA A 137 1.92 4.50 -3.20
C ALA A 137 1.66 4.54 -4.72
N ILE A 138 0.39 4.57 -5.12
CA ILE A 138 0.02 4.61 -6.54
C ILE A 138 0.39 5.96 -7.15
N ALA A 139 0.01 7.08 -6.51
CA ALA A 139 0.34 8.41 -7.00
C ALA A 139 1.84 8.63 -7.22
N LEU A 140 2.69 8.25 -6.27
CA LEU A 140 4.14 8.44 -6.38
C LEU A 140 4.74 7.53 -7.44
N ALA A 141 4.26 6.29 -7.58
CA ALA A 141 4.69 5.41 -8.67
C ALA A 141 4.32 5.97 -10.05
N LEU A 142 3.12 6.52 -10.22
CA LEU A 142 2.73 7.21 -11.46
C LEU A 142 3.65 8.40 -11.75
N ALA A 143 3.94 9.20 -10.72
CA ALA A 143 4.74 10.41 -10.87
C ALA A 143 6.19 10.12 -11.26
N THR A 144 6.81 9.09 -10.68
CA THR A 144 8.21 8.74 -10.96
C THR A 144 8.38 7.93 -12.25
N GLU A 145 7.41 7.09 -12.63
CA GLU A 145 7.51 6.23 -13.83
C GLU A 145 6.93 6.87 -15.10
N VAL A 146 6.15 7.92 -14.96
CA VAL A 146 5.63 8.76 -16.05
C VAL A 146 5.97 10.22 -15.77
N PRO A 147 7.26 10.62 -15.85
CA PRO A 147 7.74 11.92 -15.36
C PRO A 147 7.21 13.14 -16.14
N HIS A 148 6.60 12.92 -17.30
CA HIS A 148 5.93 13.96 -18.08
C HIS A 148 4.43 14.06 -17.76
N ALA A 149 3.86 13.19 -16.93
CA ALA A 149 2.47 13.30 -16.49
C ALA A 149 2.37 14.23 -15.28
N ARG A 150 1.20 14.85 -15.10
CA ARG A 150 0.83 15.56 -13.87
C ARG A 150 -0.02 14.66 -12.99
N VAL A 151 0.42 14.40 -11.77
CA VAL A 151 -0.26 13.49 -10.84
C VAL A 151 -0.86 14.27 -9.68
N HIS A 152 -2.12 14.00 -9.38
CA HIS A 152 -2.86 14.60 -8.28
C HIS A 152 -3.33 13.49 -7.33
N ALA A 153 -3.09 13.65 -6.03
CA ALA A 153 -3.43 12.65 -5.03
C ALA A 153 -4.33 13.24 -3.95
N ALA A 154 -5.48 12.60 -3.71
CA ALA A 154 -6.44 12.99 -2.68
C ALA A 154 -6.40 12.01 -1.51
N GLU A 155 -6.36 12.55 -0.29
CA GLU A 155 -6.46 11.80 0.95
C GLU A 155 -7.23 12.64 1.98
N ASN A 156 -8.13 12.03 2.76
CA ASN A 156 -8.97 12.74 3.74
C ASN A 156 -8.79 12.20 5.18
N SER A 157 -8.09 11.09 5.37
CA SER A 157 -7.69 10.59 6.68
C SER A 157 -6.53 11.41 7.23
N VAL A 158 -6.73 12.04 8.39
CA VAL A 158 -5.68 12.81 9.08
C VAL A 158 -4.46 11.93 9.37
N ASP A 159 -4.69 10.70 9.81
CA ASP A 159 -3.62 9.77 10.18
C ASP A 159 -2.82 9.32 8.95
N ALA A 160 -3.51 8.98 7.85
CA ALA A 160 -2.84 8.60 6.62
C ALA A 160 -2.06 9.78 6.00
N PHE A 161 -2.65 10.98 6.03
CA PHE A 161 -2.08 12.18 5.41
C PHE A 161 -0.71 12.56 5.99
N ILE A 162 -0.43 12.25 7.26
CA ILE A 162 0.89 12.44 7.87
C ILE A 162 1.95 11.65 7.10
N TRP A 163 1.68 10.36 6.85
CA TRP A 163 2.56 9.47 6.10
C TRP A 163 2.65 9.85 4.62
N THR A 164 1.50 10.17 3.99
CA THR A 164 1.47 10.61 2.59
C THR A 164 2.37 11.82 2.38
N LYS A 165 2.27 12.82 3.26
CA LYS A 165 3.06 14.05 3.16
C LYS A 165 4.56 13.77 3.31
N GLU A 166 4.94 12.90 4.25
CA GLU A 166 6.33 12.48 4.43
C GLU A 166 6.86 11.80 3.15
N ASN A 167 6.09 10.87 2.57
CA ASN A 167 6.47 10.17 1.35
C ASN A 167 6.60 11.12 0.15
N PHE A 168 5.66 12.04 -0.04
CA PHE A 168 5.76 13.06 -1.09
C PHE A 168 6.99 13.94 -0.93
N ALA A 169 7.36 14.30 0.31
CA ALA A 169 8.56 15.07 0.57
C ALA A 169 9.85 14.26 0.32
N LEU A 170 9.88 12.98 0.73
CA LEU A 170 11.04 12.10 0.56
C LEU A 170 11.29 11.74 -0.91
N VAL A 171 10.23 11.42 -1.66
CA VAL A 171 10.32 11.10 -3.09
C VAL A 171 10.59 12.36 -3.92
N GLY A 172 10.02 13.51 -3.52
CA GLY A 172 10.31 14.80 -4.13
C GLY A 172 9.91 14.93 -5.60
N ALA A 173 8.90 14.18 -6.05
CA ALA A 173 8.43 14.21 -7.44
C ALA A 173 7.75 15.56 -7.76
N PRO A 174 8.34 16.41 -8.61
CA PRO A 174 7.86 17.78 -8.83
C PRO A 174 6.54 17.84 -9.61
N ASN A 175 6.19 16.76 -10.29
CA ASN A 175 4.97 16.59 -11.06
C ASN A 175 3.82 15.98 -10.24
N ALA A 176 4.01 15.76 -8.93
CA ALA A 176 3.01 15.21 -8.04
C ALA A 176 2.47 16.27 -7.07
N ARG A 177 1.14 16.39 -6.97
CA ARG A 177 0.46 17.29 -6.03
C ARG A 177 -0.42 16.49 -5.08
N LEU A 178 -0.13 16.58 -3.79
CA LEU A 178 -0.96 16.04 -2.72
C LEU A 178 -1.98 17.08 -2.23
N ALA A 179 -3.21 16.65 -1.96
CA ALA A 179 -4.25 17.48 -1.35
C ALA A 179 -4.98 16.72 -0.22
N PHE A 180 -5.17 17.40 0.91
CA PHE A 180 -6.06 16.92 1.96
C PHE A 180 -7.49 17.26 1.58
N ILE A 181 -8.19 16.33 0.94
CA ILE A 181 -9.50 16.57 0.32
C ILE A 181 -10.30 15.28 0.26
N ASP A 182 -11.62 15.41 0.45
CA ASP A 182 -12.54 14.30 0.27
C ASP A 182 -12.65 13.88 -1.20
N LEU A 183 -12.62 12.57 -1.46
CA LEU A 183 -12.66 12.01 -2.80
C LEU A 183 -13.91 12.42 -3.58
N GLU A 184 -15.06 12.66 -2.92
CA GLU A 184 -16.31 13.02 -3.59
C GLU A 184 -16.21 14.40 -4.25
N HIS A 185 -15.41 15.29 -3.66
CA HIS A 185 -15.27 16.68 -4.08
C HIS A 185 -13.88 16.99 -4.64
N ALA A 186 -13.06 15.97 -4.88
CA ALA A 186 -11.66 16.12 -5.28
C ALA A 186 -11.53 16.91 -6.60
N PHE A 187 -10.58 17.85 -6.62
CA PHE A 187 -10.05 18.54 -7.79
C PHE A 187 -11.06 19.09 -8.82
N PRO A 188 -12.00 19.97 -8.45
CA PRO A 188 -12.95 20.57 -9.41
C PRO A 188 -12.27 21.32 -10.57
N GLU A 189 -11.04 21.79 -10.39
CA GLU A 189 -10.24 22.41 -11.44
C GLU A 189 -9.79 21.44 -12.55
N LEU A 190 -9.98 20.13 -12.36
CA LEU A 190 -9.60 19.07 -13.31
C LEU A 190 -10.79 18.44 -14.04
N ASP A 191 -12.01 18.94 -13.86
CA ASP A 191 -13.21 18.42 -14.50
C ASP A 191 -13.03 18.27 -16.04
N GLY A 192 -13.22 17.05 -16.54
CA GLY A 192 -13.08 16.70 -17.96
C GLY A 192 -11.66 16.75 -18.53
N THR A 193 -10.62 16.74 -17.69
CA THR A 193 -9.21 16.83 -18.12
C THR A 193 -8.36 15.61 -17.76
N VAL A 194 -8.84 14.73 -16.88
CA VAL A 194 -8.03 13.62 -16.34
C VAL A 194 -7.93 12.47 -17.34
N SER A 195 -6.73 12.01 -17.65
CA SER A 195 -6.50 10.88 -18.55
C SER A 195 -6.68 9.54 -17.85
N VAL A 196 -6.21 9.43 -16.61
CA VAL A 196 -6.34 8.22 -15.79
C VAL A 196 -6.75 8.58 -14.38
N LEU A 197 -7.91 8.08 -13.94
CA LEU A 197 -8.27 8.06 -12.53
C LEU A 197 -7.99 6.67 -11.97
N VAL A 198 -7.29 6.59 -10.85
CA VAL A 198 -7.00 5.35 -10.15
C VAL A 198 -7.41 5.45 -8.69
N SER A 199 -7.79 4.32 -8.09
CA SER A 199 -8.06 4.24 -6.66
C SER A 199 -7.91 2.80 -6.17
N ASN A 200 -7.39 2.65 -4.96
CA ASN A 200 -7.54 1.44 -4.15
C ASN A 200 -8.48 1.76 -2.97
N PRO A 201 -9.81 1.72 -3.18
CA PRO A 201 -10.76 2.07 -2.14
C PRO A 201 -10.92 0.95 -1.10
N PRO A 202 -11.45 1.26 0.10
CA PRO A 202 -11.94 0.23 1.00
C PRO A 202 -13.06 -0.58 0.31
N TYR A 203 -12.96 -1.90 0.36
CA TYR A 203 -13.85 -2.81 -0.36
C TYR A 203 -14.41 -3.97 0.48
N VAL A 204 -14.13 -4.01 1.78
CA VAL A 204 -14.64 -5.04 2.70
C VAL A 204 -16.11 -4.73 3.05
N PRO A 205 -17.03 -5.68 2.93
CA PRO A 205 -18.40 -5.51 3.43
C PRO A 205 -18.44 -5.35 4.96
N ASP A 206 -19.38 -4.55 5.49
CA ASP A 206 -19.48 -4.25 6.93
C ASP A 206 -19.66 -5.49 7.82
N ASP A 207 -20.27 -6.56 7.31
CA ASP A 207 -20.49 -7.82 8.03
C ASP A 207 -19.36 -8.85 7.85
N ALA A 208 -18.39 -8.55 6.99
CA ALA A 208 -17.26 -9.41 6.70
C ALA A 208 -16.12 -9.18 7.68
N ILE A 209 -15.49 -10.28 8.10
CA ILE A 209 -14.28 -10.23 8.93
C ILE A 209 -13.07 -10.46 8.00
N PRO A 210 -12.12 -9.51 7.90
CA PRO A 210 -10.91 -9.70 7.11
C PRO A 210 -10.19 -11.00 7.49
N ARG A 211 -9.74 -11.74 6.48
CA ARG A 211 -9.05 -13.03 6.67
C ARG A 211 -7.71 -12.86 7.37
N ASP A 212 -7.00 -11.79 7.04
CA ASP A 212 -5.68 -11.50 7.59
C ASP A 212 -5.80 -10.83 8.96
N PRO A 213 -5.22 -11.42 10.03
CA PRO A 213 -5.27 -10.84 11.37
C PRO A 213 -4.66 -9.44 11.45
N GLU A 214 -3.58 -9.18 10.71
CA GLU A 214 -2.93 -7.88 10.58
C GLU A 214 -3.94 -6.81 10.16
N VAL A 215 -4.67 -7.08 9.06
CA VAL A 215 -5.69 -6.19 8.50
C VAL A 215 -6.80 -5.97 9.51
N ARG A 216 -7.33 -7.06 10.08
CA ARG A 216 -8.45 -7.00 11.02
C ARG A 216 -8.14 -6.21 12.29
N LEU A 217 -6.92 -6.33 12.80
CA LEU A 217 -6.55 -5.81 14.12
C LEU A 217 -5.90 -4.43 14.07
N TRP A 218 -5.23 -4.08 12.96
CA TRP A 218 -4.35 -2.91 12.90
C TRP A 218 -4.67 -1.92 11.79
N ASP A 219 -5.38 -2.31 10.72
CA ASP A 219 -5.79 -1.36 9.70
C ASP A 219 -7.00 -0.52 10.18
N PRO A 220 -7.03 0.79 9.88
CA PRO A 220 -8.13 1.64 10.32
C PRO A 220 -9.44 1.25 9.63
N PRO A 221 -10.59 1.22 10.32
CA PRO A 221 -11.86 0.79 9.72
C PRO A 221 -12.23 1.53 8.43
N ALA A 222 -11.93 2.83 8.34
CA ALA A 222 -12.19 3.65 7.16
C ALA A 222 -11.38 3.24 5.92
N ALA A 223 -10.26 2.53 6.09
CA ALA A 223 -9.47 1.98 4.98
C ALA A 223 -9.88 0.54 4.62
N LEU A 224 -10.82 -0.06 5.37
CA LEU A 224 -11.27 -1.44 5.16
C LEU A 224 -12.68 -1.49 4.59
N TYR A 225 -13.62 -0.85 5.27
CA TYR A 225 -15.04 -1.10 5.04
C TYR A 225 -15.63 -0.17 3.97
N GLY A 226 -16.29 -0.80 3.00
CA GLY A 226 -16.93 -0.13 1.85
C GLY A 226 -18.45 -0.13 1.93
N GLY A 227 -19.03 -0.28 3.12
CA GLY A 227 -20.48 -0.35 3.35
C GLY A 227 -21.06 -1.77 3.29
N ALA A 228 -22.38 -1.88 3.27
CA ALA A 228 -23.09 -3.15 3.42
C ALA A 228 -22.72 -4.22 2.38
N ASP A 229 -22.39 -3.82 1.15
CA ASP A 229 -21.91 -4.71 0.09
C ASP A 229 -20.45 -4.46 -0.32
N GLY A 230 -19.75 -3.56 0.40
CA GLY A 230 -18.36 -3.18 0.12
C GLY A 230 -18.18 -2.30 -1.11
N LEU A 231 -19.25 -1.73 -1.70
CA LEU A 231 -19.19 -1.00 -2.98
C LEU A 231 -19.59 0.49 -2.89
N ASP A 232 -19.81 1.05 -1.71
CA ASP A 232 -20.24 2.45 -1.57
C ASP A 232 -19.20 3.43 -2.11
N VAL A 233 -17.93 3.20 -1.80
CA VAL A 233 -16.84 4.03 -2.33
C VAL A 233 -16.72 3.87 -3.84
N VAL A 234 -16.91 2.66 -4.38
CA VAL A 234 -16.92 2.42 -5.84
C VAL A 234 -17.99 3.24 -6.54
N ARG A 235 -19.21 3.31 -5.98
CA ARG A 235 -20.29 4.14 -6.53
C ARG A 235 -19.90 5.60 -6.57
N THR A 236 -19.23 6.10 -5.52
CA THR A 236 -18.74 7.48 -5.49
C THR A 236 -17.61 7.71 -6.49
N LEU A 237 -16.63 6.81 -6.57
CA LEU A 237 -15.53 6.85 -7.54
C LEU A 237 -16.05 6.90 -8.98
N SER A 238 -17.08 6.11 -9.31
CA SER A 238 -17.70 6.11 -10.64
C SER A 238 -18.23 7.51 -11.00
N ARG A 239 -19.02 8.14 -10.11
CA ARG A 239 -19.57 9.49 -10.33
C ARG A 239 -18.48 10.55 -10.42
N VAL A 240 -17.49 10.51 -9.52
CA VAL A 240 -16.36 11.45 -9.54
C VAL A 240 -15.52 11.28 -10.79
N GLY A 241 -15.28 10.04 -11.24
CA GLY A 241 -14.56 9.76 -12.47
C GLY A 241 -15.29 10.27 -13.71
N LEU A 242 -16.62 10.15 -13.78
CA LEU A 242 -17.41 10.72 -14.88
C LEU A 242 -17.35 12.25 -14.93
N ARG A 243 -17.06 12.91 -13.80
CA ARG A 243 -16.79 14.34 -13.76
C ARG A 243 -15.37 14.65 -14.23
N LEU A 244 -14.37 14.00 -13.65
CA LEU A 244 -12.95 14.32 -13.82
C LEU A 244 -12.32 13.83 -15.13
N VAL A 245 -12.58 12.58 -15.52
CA VAL A 245 -11.87 11.90 -16.63
C VAL A 245 -12.25 12.51 -17.96
N HIS A 246 -11.38 12.79 -18.93
CA HIS A 246 -11.82 13.30 -20.24
C HIS A 246 -12.43 12.18 -21.12
N PRO A 247 -13.23 12.45 -22.16
CA PRO A 247 -13.66 11.42 -23.11
C PRO A 247 -12.46 10.66 -23.71
N GLY A 248 -12.51 9.33 -23.69
CA GLY A 248 -11.40 8.44 -24.04
C GLY A 248 -10.39 8.17 -22.90
N GLY A 249 -10.49 8.88 -21.78
CA GLY A 249 -9.72 8.59 -20.57
C GLY A 249 -10.27 7.39 -19.79
N SER A 250 -9.54 6.92 -18.80
CA SER A 250 -9.82 5.66 -18.09
C SER A 250 -9.99 5.81 -16.59
N ILE A 251 -10.77 4.92 -16.00
CA ILE A 251 -10.82 4.67 -14.56
C ILE A 251 -10.24 3.28 -14.25
N VAL A 252 -9.48 3.16 -13.16
CA VAL A 252 -8.84 1.93 -12.69
C VAL A 252 -9.15 1.78 -11.19
N ILE A 253 -9.80 0.69 -10.81
CA ILE A 253 -10.25 0.46 -9.43
C ILE A 253 -9.74 -0.89 -8.94
N GLU A 254 -8.98 -0.90 -7.84
CA GLU A 254 -8.66 -2.13 -7.11
C GLU A 254 -9.88 -2.65 -6.34
N HIS A 255 -10.02 -3.97 -6.24
CA HIS A 255 -11.09 -4.60 -5.46
C HIS A 255 -10.70 -6.01 -4.98
N GLY A 256 -11.57 -6.59 -4.15
CA GLY A 256 -11.49 -8.01 -3.76
C GLY A 256 -11.85 -8.96 -4.91
N GLU A 257 -11.43 -10.23 -4.78
CA GLU A 257 -11.49 -11.26 -5.84
C GLU A 257 -12.91 -11.60 -6.37
N LEU A 258 -13.96 -11.19 -5.65
CA LEU A 258 -15.36 -11.50 -6.01
C LEU A 258 -16.15 -10.31 -6.54
N GLN A 259 -15.56 -9.11 -6.54
CA GLN A 259 -16.31 -7.86 -6.79
C GLN A 259 -16.31 -7.41 -8.24
N GLY A 260 -15.44 -7.98 -9.10
CA GLY A 260 -15.25 -7.51 -10.48
C GLY A 260 -16.54 -7.41 -11.28
N ALA A 261 -17.41 -8.43 -11.22
CA ALA A 261 -18.69 -8.42 -11.95
C ALA A 261 -19.64 -7.30 -11.49
N ALA A 262 -19.75 -7.07 -10.18
CA ALA A 262 -20.60 -6.03 -9.62
C ALA A 262 -20.09 -4.63 -9.98
N ILE A 263 -18.77 -4.41 -9.89
CA ILE A 263 -18.13 -3.13 -10.22
C ILE A 263 -18.32 -2.82 -11.71
N ARG A 264 -18.11 -3.79 -12.61
CA ARG A 264 -18.39 -3.60 -14.04
C ARG A 264 -19.86 -3.22 -14.29
N GLY A 265 -20.80 -3.80 -13.54
CA GLY A 265 -22.21 -3.45 -13.60
C GLY A 265 -22.49 -2.00 -13.22
N ILE A 266 -21.91 -1.53 -12.10
CA ILE A 266 -22.02 -0.14 -11.62
C ILE A 266 -21.45 0.83 -12.67
N LEU A 267 -20.24 0.56 -13.16
CA LEU A 267 -19.59 1.43 -14.14
C LEU A 267 -20.40 1.49 -15.44
N ALA A 268 -20.87 0.36 -15.94
CA ALA A 268 -21.70 0.31 -17.14
C ALA A 268 -23.04 1.07 -16.96
N SER A 269 -23.70 0.94 -15.79
CA SER A 269 -24.96 1.64 -15.53
C SER A 269 -24.79 3.15 -15.43
N ASP A 270 -23.64 3.62 -14.94
CA ASP A 270 -23.33 5.05 -14.83
C ASP A 270 -22.90 5.67 -16.17
N GLY A 271 -22.62 4.85 -17.19
CA GLY A 271 -22.29 5.31 -18.55
C GLY A 271 -20.83 5.13 -18.96
N TRP A 272 -20.05 4.35 -18.21
CA TRP A 272 -18.72 3.94 -18.65
C TRP A 272 -18.80 2.86 -19.74
N SER A 273 -17.84 2.88 -20.67
CA SER A 273 -17.70 1.88 -21.73
C SER A 273 -16.52 0.95 -21.47
N ALA A 274 -16.46 -0.16 -22.21
CA ALA A 274 -15.33 -1.10 -22.21
C ALA A 274 -14.92 -1.58 -20.81
N THR A 275 -15.90 -1.83 -19.93
CA THR A 275 -15.65 -2.33 -18.58
C THR A 275 -14.99 -3.70 -18.63
N ALA A 276 -13.83 -3.86 -17.99
CA ALA A 276 -13.07 -5.10 -17.97
C ALA A 276 -12.50 -5.35 -16.57
N THR A 277 -12.33 -6.62 -16.20
CA THR A 277 -11.64 -7.00 -14.96
C THR A 277 -10.40 -7.79 -15.29
N HIS A 278 -9.33 -7.49 -14.58
CA HIS A 278 -7.99 -8.00 -14.78
C HIS A 278 -7.55 -8.75 -13.51
N PRO A 279 -6.98 -9.95 -13.68
CA PRO A 279 -6.44 -10.69 -12.56
C PRO A 279 -5.08 -10.15 -12.13
N ASP A 280 -4.71 -10.38 -10.87
CA ASP A 280 -3.34 -10.25 -10.38
C ASP A 280 -2.45 -11.43 -10.83
N LEU A 281 -1.19 -11.42 -10.43
CA LEU A 281 -0.21 -12.47 -10.75
C LEU A 281 -0.57 -13.85 -10.18
N THR A 282 -1.53 -13.93 -9.25
CA THR A 282 -2.06 -15.19 -8.70
C THR A 282 -3.33 -15.66 -9.40
N MET A 283 -3.69 -15.00 -10.51
CA MET A 283 -4.89 -15.28 -11.31
C MET A 283 -6.21 -14.98 -10.60
N ARG A 284 -6.19 -14.12 -9.56
CA ARG A 284 -7.40 -13.66 -8.87
C ARG A 284 -7.80 -12.29 -9.40
N ASP A 285 -9.08 -12.09 -9.67
CA ASP A 285 -9.61 -10.78 -10.06
C ASP A 285 -9.17 -9.71 -9.06
N ARG A 286 -8.58 -8.62 -9.56
CA ARG A 286 -8.00 -7.59 -8.68
C ARG A 286 -8.33 -6.18 -9.11
N THR A 287 -8.41 -5.94 -10.42
CA THR A 287 -8.53 -4.60 -10.96
C THR A 287 -9.67 -4.55 -11.94
N THR A 288 -10.55 -3.55 -11.83
CA THR A 288 -11.54 -3.25 -12.87
C THR A 288 -11.20 -1.93 -13.55
N THR A 289 -11.25 -1.93 -14.88
CA THR A 289 -11.02 -0.75 -15.71
C THR A 289 -12.26 -0.40 -16.52
N ALA A 290 -12.46 0.87 -16.84
CA ALA A 290 -13.43 1.30 -17.83
C ALA A 290 -12.99 2.61 -18.51
N VAL A 291 -13.62 2.96 -19.63
CA VAL A 291 -13.30 4.13 -20.46
C VAL A 291 -14.46 5.12 -20.46
N ARG A 292 -14.19 6.41 -20.26
CA ARG A 292 -15.21 7.46 -20.40
C ARG A 292 -15.56 7.62 -21.88
N SER A 293 -16.85 7.53 -22.20
CA SER A 293 -17.35 7.68 -23.59
C SER A 293 -17.41 9.14 -24.02
#